data_AF-A0A3B9EDA0-F1
#
_entry.id   AF-A0A3B9EDA0-F1
#
_cell.length_a   1.000
_cell.length_b   1.000
_cell.length_c   1.000
_cell.angle_alpha   90.00
_cell.angle_beta   90.00
_cell.angle_gamma   90.00
#
_symmetry.space_group_name_H-M   'P 1'
#
loop_
_entity.id
_entity.type
_entity.pdbx_description
1 polymer ?
#
loop_
_entity_poly.entity_id
_entity_poly.type
_entity_poly.pdbx_seq_one_letter_code
_entity_poly.pdbx_strand_id
1 'polypeptide(L)'
;MMTLSRQQTPSGRRYVLRTFAFMAPYVAICVAMMTTDAFDGVMGKPAGWVLAAAVSAPVIGQIWATLALMRESDEFVRMVTAKQFIIASGMAMAVATFWGFGESFAGAPHLPAWLIYPLFWAAFGLTAPFIRTSN
;
A
#
# COMPACT_ATOMS: atom_id res chain seq x y z
N MET A 1 -10.07 -28.85 6.38
CA MET A 1 -11.04 -28.21 5.46
C MET A 1 -11.24 -26.77 5.89
N MET A 2 -10.52 -25.82 5.26
CA MET A 2 -10.74 -24.39 5.48
C MET A 2 -11.98 -23.96 4.72
N THR A 3 -13.11 -23.82 5.40
CA THR A 3 -14.31 -23.17 4.87
C THR A 3 -14.04 -21.68 4.72
N LEU A 4 -13.41 -21.28 3.62
CA LEU A 4 -13.19 -19.88 3.18
C LEU A 4 -14.48 -19.23 2.62
N SER A 5 -15.65 -19.70 3.07
CA SER A 5 -16.95 -19.26 2.59
C SER A 5 -17.75 -18.54 3.69
N ARG A 6 -17.12 -17.63 4.44
CA ARG A 6 -17.83 -16.74 5.37
C ARG A 6 -17.91 -15.34 4.79
N GLN A 7 -19.06 -15.07 4.16
CA GLN A 7 -19.67 -13.75 4.03
C GLN A 7 -18.80 -12.70 3.32
N GLN A 8 -18.60 -12.85 2.01
CA GLN A 8 -18.15 -11.72 1.17
C GLN A 8 -19.31 -10.72 1.10
N THR A 9 -19.30 -9.70 1.96
CA THR A 9 -20.20 -8.56 1.82
C THR A 9 -20.04 -7.96 0.40
N PRO A 10 -21.10 -7.41 -0.21
CA PRO A 10 -20.98 -6.75 -1.51
C PRO A 10 -19.86 -5.69 -1.55
N SER A 11 -19.61 -5.01 -0.43
CA SER A 11 -18.50 -4.07 -0.24
C SER A 11 -17.13 -4.76 -0.29
N GLY A 12 -16.96 -5.90 0.39
CA GLY A 12 -15.72 -6.67 0.35
C GLY A 12 -15.37 -7.17 -1.05
N ARG A 13 -16.36 -7.65 -1.82
CA ARG A 13 -16.14 -8.09 -3.20
C ARG A 13 -15.71 -6.95 -4.12
N ARG A 14 -16.33 -5.77 -3.99
CA ARG A 14 -15.92 -4.56 -4.74
C ARG A 14 -14.52 -4.09 -4.37
N TYR A 15 -14.17 -4.17 -3.08
CA TYR A 15 -12.82 -3.84 -2.62
C TYR A 15 -11.78 -4.76 -3.25
N VAL A 16 -11.98 -6.08 -3.18
CA VAL A 16 -11.07 -7.06 -3.78
C VAL A 16 -10.89 -6.80 -5.28
N LEU A 17 -11.99 -6.55 -6.01
CA LEU A 17 -11.93 -6.23 -7.44
C LEU A 17 -11.11 -4.96 -7.71
N ARG A 18 -11.35 -3.88 -6.95
CA ARG A 18 -10.60 -2.62 -7.06
C ARG A 18 -9.12 -2.83 -6.74
N THR A 19 -8.81 -3.61 -5.70
CA THR A 19 -7.45 -3.94 -5.32
C THR A 19 -6.72 -4.71 -6.40
N PHE A 20 -7.33 -5.74 -6.99
CA PHE A 20 -6.72 -6.42 -8.13
C PHE A 20 -6.55 -5.50 -9.34
N ALA A 21 -7.55 -4.65 -9.63
CA ALA A 21 -7.49 -3.71 -10.75
C ALA A 21 -6.35 -2.68 -10.62
N PHE A 22 -5.99 -2.27 -9.41
CA PHE A 22 -4.88 -1.33 -9.18
C PHE A 22 -3.54 -2.04 -8.94
N MET A 23 -3.51 -3.10 -8.14
CA MET A 23 -2.25 -3.76 -7.78
C MET A 23 -1.68 -4.60 -8.92
N ALA A 24 -2.50 -5.18 -9.80
CA ALA A 24 -1.97 -5.95 -10.93
C ALA A 24 -1.15 -5.09 -11.91
N PRO A 25 -1.63 -3.90 -12.35
CA PRO A 25 -0.80 -2.96 -13.11
C PRO A 25 0.46 -2.51 -12.35
N TYR A 26 0.35 -2.20 -11.06
CA TYR A 26 1.51 -1.80 -10.24
C TYR A 26 2.60 -2.88 -10.25
N VAL A 27 2.23 -4.12 -9.94
CA VAL A 27 3.15 -5.25 -9.94
C VAL A 27 3.72 -5.50 -11.34
N ALA A 28 2.90 -5.43 -12.38
CA ALA A 28 3.36 -5.60 -13.76
C ALA A 28 4.42 -4.55 -14.14
N ILE A 29 4.20 -3.28 -13.77
CA ILE A 29 5.17 -2.21 -14.02
C ILE A 29 6.45 -2.46 -13.23
N CYS A 30 6.37 -2.81 -11.94
CA CYS A 30 7.55 -3.12 -11.13
C CYS A 30 8.35 -4.31 -11.68
N VAL A 31 7.67 -5.38 -12.10
CA VAL A 31 8.33 -6.54 -12.72
C VAL A 31 8.98 -6.16 -14.04
N ALA A 32 8.30 -5.38 -14.89
CA ALA A 32 8.88 -4.91 -16.13
C ALA A 32 10.12 -4.04 -15.88
N MET A 33 10.08 -3.14 -14.87
CA MET A 33 11.24 -2.35 -14.45
C MET A 33 12.43 -3.19 -13.97
N MET A 34 12.19 -4.36 -13.37
CA MET A 34 13.25 -5.23 -12.86
C MET A 34 13.79 -6.22 -13.90
N THR A 35 12.99 -6.58 -14.90
CA THR A 35 13.30 -7.66 -15.86
C THR A 35 13.61 -7.18 -17.27
N THR A 36 13.35 -5.90 -17.58
CA THR A 36 13.52 -5.34 -18.92
C THR A 36 14.19 -3.98 -18.86
N ASP A 37 14.97 -3.65 -19.89
CA ASP A 37 15.57 -2.32 -20.10
C ASP A 37 14.57 -1.33 -20.70
N ALA A 38 13.27 -1.64 -20.66
CA ALA A 38 12.20 -0.87 -21.33
C ALA A 38 12.10 0.58 -20.83
N PHE A 39 12.64 0.86 -19.64
CA PHE A 39 12.57 2.18 -19.00
C PHE A 39 13.91 2.91 -18.95
N ASP A 40 15.01 2.30 -19.38
CA ASP A 40 16.35 2.92 -19.37
C ASP A 40 16.39 4.17 -20.25
N GLY A 41 15.65 4.13 -21.37
CA GLY A 41 15.54 5.25 -22.29
C GLY A 41 14.83 6.49 -21.73
N VAL A 42 14.07 6.37 -20.64
CA VAL A 42 13.32 7.46 -19.99
C VAL A 42 13.88 7.87 -18.62
N MET A 43 14.85 7.13 -18.08
CA MET A 43 15.55 7.50 -16.85
C MET A 43 16.26 8.86 -16.99
N GLY A 44 16.12 9.72 -15.99
CA GLY A 44 16.73 11.05 -15.96
C GLY A 44 16.16 12.08 -16.95
N LYS A 45 15.18 11.70 -17.78
CA LYS A 45 14.52 12.60 -18.74
C LYS A 45 13.19 13.12 -18.20
N PRO A 46 12.65 14.22 -18.74
CA PRO A 46 11.31 14.70 -18.39
C PRO A 46 10.22 13.61 -18.55
N ALA A 47 10.38 12.70 -19.51
CA ALA A 47 9.51 11.54 -19.70
C ALA A 47 9.47 10.60 -18.47
N GLY A 48 10.52 10.58 -17.64
CA GLY A 48 10.55 9.83 -16.38
C GLY A 48 9.47 10.26 -15.40
N TRP A 49 9.00 11.51 -15.45
CA TRP A 49 7.87 11.97 -14.63
C TRP A 49 6.56 11.31 -15.02
N VAL A 50 6.37 11.01 -16.31
CA VAL A 50 5.19 10.28 -16.80
C VAL A 50 5.20 8.85 -16.26
N LEU A 51 6.37 8.21 -16.28
CA LEU A 51 6.54 6.88 -15.69
C LEU A 51 6.29 6.90 -14.17
N ALA A 52 6.84 7.89 -13.46
CA ALA A 52 6.59 8.05 -12.02
C ALA A 52 5.10 8.22 -11.72
N ALA A 53 4.38 9.02 -12.51
CA ALA A 53 2.93 9.17 -12.40
C ALA A 53 2.19 7.86 -12.71
N ALA A 54 2.59 7.12 -13.74
CA ALA A 54 1.99 5.84 -14.11
C ALA A 54 2.16 4.77 -13.03
N VAL A 55 3.33 4.70 -12.39
CA VAL A 55 3.61 3.77 -11.28
C VAL A 55 2.87 4.19 -10.00
N SER A 56 2.72 5.49 -9.78
CA SER A 56 2.06 6.03 -8.57
C SER A 56 0.52 6.01 -8.67
N ALA A 57 -0.05 6.05 -9.86
CA ALA A 57 -1.51 6.08 -10.05
C ALA A 57 -2.24 4.87 -9.43
N PRO A 58 -1.77 3.61 -9.62
CA PRO A 58 -2.41 2.48 -8.95
C PRO A 58 -2.21 2.47 -7.43
N VAL A 59 -1.08 3.01 -6.91
CA VAL A 59 -0.86 3.19 -5.47
C VAL A 59 -1.94 4.11 -4.88
N ILE A 60 -2.19 5.25 -5.53
CA ILE A 60 -3.27 6.19 -5.17
C ILE A 60 -4.64 5.49 -5.27
N GLY A 61 -4.87 4.75 -6.35
CA GLY A 61 -6.09 3.97 -6.58
C GLY A 61 -6.36 2.96 -5.46
N GLN A 62 -5.34 2.28 -4.97
CA GLN A 62 -5.47 1.32 -3.88
C GLN A 62 -5.76 2.00 -2.52
N ILE A 63 -5.15 3.15 -2.25
CA ILE A 63 -5.49 3.96 -1.06
C ILE A 63 -6.97 4.35 -1.15
N TRP A 64 -7.41 4.86 -2.29
CA TRP A 64 -8.81 5.19 -2.53
C TRP A 64 -9.74 3.98 -2.37
N ALA A 65 -9.36 2.81 -2.89
CA ALA A 65 -10.16 1.59 -2.78
C ALA A 65 -10.38 1.20 -1.31
N THR A 66 -9.37 1.41 -0.47
CA THR A 66 -9.42 1.13 0.98
C THR A 66 -10.32 2.13 1.71
N LEU A 67 -10.23 3.42 1.37
CA LEU A 67 -11.14 4.44 1.91
C LEU A 67 -12.58 4.21 1.44
N ALA A 68 -12.77 3.76 0.20
CA ALA A 68 -14.09 3.40 -0.33
C ALA A 68 -14.66 2.18 0.40
N LEU A 69 -13.84 1.18 0.76
CA LEU A 69 -14.25 0.07 1.61
C LEU A 69 -14.75 0.58 2.97
N MET A 70 -13.99 1.46 3.64
CA MET A 70 -14.41 2.05 4.92
C MET A 70 -15.75 2.78 4.80
N ARG A 71 -15.97 3.52 3.70
CA ARG A 71 -17.22 4.24 3.45
C ARG A 71 -18.40 3.32 3.18
N GLU A 72 -18.19 2.22 2.47
CA GLU A 72 -19.21 1.25 2.07
C GLU A 72 -19.49 0.18 3.15
N SER A 73 -18.69 0.14 4.22
CA SER A 73 -18.83 -0.83 5.31
C SER A 73 -19.72 -0.31 6.44
N ASP A 74 -20.19 -1.23 7.29
CA ASP A 74 -20.89 -0.88 8.52
C ASP A 74 -19.99 -0.11 9.51
N GLU A 75 -20.59 0.50 10.53
CA GLU A 75 -19.88 1.33 11.50
C GLU A 75 -18.76 0.60 12.23
N PHE A 76 -18.94 -0.68 12.55
CA PHE A 76 -17.97 -1.46 13.29
C PHE A 76 -16.75 -1.76 12.41
N VAL A 77 -16.98 -2.30 11.21
CA VAL A 77 -15.90 -2.57 10.24
C VAL A 77 -15.17 -1.28 9.86
N ARG A 78 -15.90 -0.19 9.65
CA ARG A 78 -15.31 1.13 9.35
C ARG A 78 -14.38 1.59 10.47
N MET A 79 -14.82 1.53 11.72
CA MET A 79 -14.02 1.96 12.88
C MET A 79 -12.79 1.08 13.10
N VAL A 80 -12.95 -0.24 13.02
CA VAL A 80 -11.83 -1.19 13.15
C VAL A 80 -10.79 -0.97 12.05
N THR A 81 -11.23 -0.85 10.79
CA THR A 81 -10.34 -0.63 9.64
C THR A 81 -9.63 0.72 9.75
N ALA A 82 -10.34 1.78 10.18
CA ALA A 82 -9.74 3.10 10.39
C ALA A 82 -8.66 3.06 11.49
N LYS A 83 -8.93 2.41 12.62
CA LYS A 83 -7.97 2.24 13.72
C LYS A 83 -6.71 1.48 13.25
N GLN A 84 -6.89 0.40 12.49
CA GLN A 84 -5.79 -0.34 11.87
C GLN A 84 -4.98 0.55 10.91
N PHE A 85 -5.65 1.34 10.07
CA PHE A 85 -5.02 2.23 9.10
C PHE A 85 -4.19 3.32 9.78
N ILE A 86 -4.72 3.93 10.85
CA ILE A 86 -4.03 4.98 11.63
C ILE A 86 -2.78 4.41 12.31
N ILE A 87 -2.91 3.26 12.98
CA ILE A 87 -1.78 2.65 13.68
C ILE A 87 -0.71 2.18 12.68
N ALA A 88 -1.11 1.58 11.56
CA ALA A 88 -0.19 1.20 10.49
C ALA A 88 0.55 2.41 9.89
N SER A 89 -0.16 3.52 9.68
CA SER A 89 0.42 4.78 9.21
C SER A 89 1.46 5.31 10.21
N GLY A 90 1.12 5.33 11.50
CA GLY A 90 2.03 5.76 12.57
C GLY A 90 3.29 4.90 12.65
N MET A 91 3.17 3.58 12.53
CA MET A 91 4.33 2.68 12.50
C MET A 91 5.20 2.89 11.27
N ALA A 92 4.59 3.00 10.08
CA ALA A 92 5.33 3.23 8.85
C ALA A 92 6.09 4.57 8.90
N MET A 93 5.46 5.63 9.43
CA MET A 93 6.11 6.92 9.67
C MET A 93 7.29 6.78 10.63
N ALA A 94 7.09 6.13 11.80
CA ALA A 94 8.15 5.98 12.79
C ALA A 94 9.37 5.22 12.24
N VAL A 95 9.13 4.11 11.52
CA VAL A 95 10.20 3.31 10.90
C VAL A 95 10.91 4.08 9.79
N ALA A 96 10.17 4.78 8.91
CA ALA A 96 10.76 5.58 7.85
C ALA A 96 11.59 6.74 8.41
N THR A 97 11.11 7.42 9.46
CA THR A 97 11.85 8.49 10.14
C THR A 97 13.11 7.95 10.82
N PHE A 98 13.02 6.81 11.51
CA PHE A 98 14.18 6.16 12.11
C PHE A 98 15.24 5.82 11.06
N TRP A 99 14.84 5.24 9.92
CA TRP A 99 15.76 4.92 8.84
C TRP A 99 16.37 6.17 8.20
N GLY A 100 15.59 7.22 7.94
CA GLY A 100 16.10 8.48 7.39
C GLY A 100 17.13 9.16 8.30
N PHE A 101 16.96 9.07 9.62
CA PHE A 101 18.01 9.47 10.56
C PHE A 101 19.22 8.53 10.55
N GLY A 102 19.01 7.23 10.35
CA GLY A 102 20.09 6.27 10.12
C GLY A 102 20.94 6.61 8.89
N GLU A 103 20.31 7.02 7.78
CA GLU A 103 21.01 7.49 6.57
C GLU A 103 21.82 8.77 6.86
N SER A 104 21.25 9.70 7.64
CA SER A 104 21.86 10.99 7.94
C SER A 104 23.00 10.91 8.95
N PHE A 105 22.88 10.08 9.98
CA PHE A 105 23.78 10.07 11.15
C PHE A 105 24.59 8.79 11.32
N ALA A 106 24.08 7.66 10.86
CA ALA A 106 24.67 6.33 11.11
C ALA A 106 25.30 5.70 9.85
N GLY A 107 25.30 6.41 8.71
CA GLY A 107 25.82 5.89 7.44
C GLY A 107 25.02 4.71 6.89
N ALA A 108 23.73 4.61 7.23
CA ALA A 108 22.87 3.55 6.71
C ALA A 108 22.74 3.65 5.18
N PRO A 109 22.56 2.51 4.47
CA PRO A 109 22.32 2.53 3.03
C PRO A 109 21.09 3.36 2.65
N HIS A 110 21.19 4.11 1.56
CA HIS A 110 20.05 4.87 1.03
C HIS A 110 18.94 3.93 0.55
N LEU A 111 17.74 4.08 1.10
CA LEU A 111 16.56 3.36 0.67
C LEU A 111 15.62 4.29 -0.12
N PRO A 112 15.09 3.83 -1.26
CA PRO A 112 14.20 4.65 -2.04
C PRO A 112 12.86 4.86 -1.30
N ALA A 113 12.40 6.11 -1.27
CA ALA A 113 11.24 6.53 -0.47
C ALA A 113 9.94 5.76 -0.78
N TRP A 114 9.78 5.22 -1.99
CA TRP A 114 8.59 4.45 -2.36
C TRP A 114 8.43 3.15 -1.55
N LEU A 115 9.48 2.67 -0.86
CA LEU A 115 9.42 1.53 0.07
C LEU A 115 8.53 1.78 1.30
N ILE A 116 8.17 3.03 1.58
CA ILE A 116 7.18 3.34 2.63
C ILE A 116 5.82 2.69 2.36
N TYR A 117 5.46 2.49 1.09
CA TYR A 117 4.18 1.92 0.71
C TYR A 117 4.04 0.42 1.06
N PRO A 118 4.95 -0.48 0.64
CA PRO A 118 4.92 -1.86 1.11
C PRO A 118 5.12 -1.96 2.63
N LEU A 119 5.94 -1.08 3.24
CA LEU A 119 6.09 -1.02 4.70
C LEU A 119 4.75 -0.71 5.40
N PHE A 120 3.99 0.26 4.88
CA PHE A 120 2.66 0.58 5.39
C PHE A 120 1.71 -0.63 5.31
N TRP A 121 1.68 -1.35 4.18
CA TRP A 121 0.81 -2.53 4.06
C TRP A 121 1.26 -3.70 4.92
N ALA A 122 2.57 -3.89 5.11
CA ALA A 122 3.11 -4.86 6.04
C ALA A 122 2.69 -4.53 7.48
N ALA A 123 2.79 -3.25 7.87
CA ALA A 123 2.32 -2.75 9.16
C ALA A 123 0.81 -2.92 9.33
N PHE A 124 0.02 -2.69 8.29
CA PHE A 124 -1.43 -2.90 8.29
C PHE A 124 -1.81 -4.38 8.44
N GLY A 125 -1.13 -5.26 7.72
CA GLY A 125 -1.31 -6.71 7.87
C GLY A 125 -0.90 -7.22 9.26
N LEU A 126 0.12 -6.60 9.86
CA LEU A 126 0.56 -6.91 11.22
C LEU A 126 -0.44 -6.42 12.27
N THR A 127 -1.08 -5.26 12.10
CA THR A 127 -2.05 -4.73 13.08
C THR A 127 -3.42 -5.39 13.00
N ALA A 128 -3.83 -5.82 11.80
CA ALA A 128 -5.13 -6.43 11.55
C ALA A 128 -5.51 -7.58 12.54
N PRO A 129 -4.63 -8.53 12.88
CA PRO A 129 -4.98 -9.58 13.83
C PRO A 129 -5.10 -9.11 15.28
N PHE A 130 -4.45 -8.01 15.67
CA PHE A 130 -4.47 -7.50 17.05
C PHE A 130 -5.61 -6.51 17.29
N ILE A 131 -5.99 -5.73 16.29
CA ILE A 131 -7.06 -4.74 16.39
C ILE A 131 -8.34 -5.37 15.84
N ARG A 132 -9.13 -5.97 16.73
CA ARG A 132 -10.43 -6.59 16.39
C ARG A 132 -11.64 -5.92 17.05
N THR A 133 -11.41 -4.87 17.84
CA THR A 133 -12.45 -4.18 18.60
C THR A 133 -12.47 -2.70 18.27
N SER A 134 -13.67 -2.12 18.26
CA SER A 134 -13.91 -0.69 18.01
C SER A 134 -13.74 0.19 19.26
N ASN A 135 -13.71 -0.40 20.45
CA ASN A 135 -13.52 0.28 21.73
C ASN A 135 -12.06 0.66 21.99
#